data_AF-A0A7X4JFF8-F1
#
_entry.id   AF-A0A7X4JFF8-F1
#
_cell.length_a   1.000
_cell.length_b   1.000
_cell.length_c   1.000
_cell.angle_alpha   90.00
_cell.angle_beta   90.00
_cell.angle_gamma   90.00
#
_symmetry.space_group_name_H-M   'P 1'
#
loop_
_entity.id
_entity.type
_entity.pdbx_description
1 polymer ?
#
loop_
_entity_poly.entity_id
_entity_poly.type
_entity_poly.pdbx_seq_one_letter_code
_entity_poly.pdbx_strand_id
1 'polypeptide(L)'
;MAEEPDRRAAVTRLAVSVEGQTEEEFVKNVLAEHLRGRQVEATPILVGRVRGRTGGGNVSVHRLASDMAMLFRGFDFVTSLVDFYGFVGKDDSSPDQLEVRIR
;
A
#
# COMPACT_ATOMS: atom_id res chain seq x y z
N MET A 1 -28.23 27.07 -2.08
CA MET A 1 -28.36 25.73 -1.48
C MET A 1 -27.57 24.80 -2.38
N ALA A 2 -26.33 24.49 -2.02
CA ALA A 2 -25.52 23.57 -2.81
C ALA A 2 -26.02 22.15 -2.53
N GLU A 3 -26.44 21.42 -3.55
CA GLU A 3 -26.70 19.99 -3.42
C GLU A 3 -25.43 19.30 -2.91
N GLU A 4 -25.56 18.60 -1.80
CA GLU A 4 -24.52 17.73 -1.28
C GLU A 4 -24.44 16.50 -2.21
N PRO A 5 -23.30 16.23 -2.86
CA PRO A 5 -23.24 15.20 -3.88
C PRO A 5 -23.59 13.83 -3.28
N ASP A 6 -24.44 13.08 -3.97
CA ASP A 6 -24.88 11.75 -3.58
C ASP A 6 -23.68 10.80 -3.41
N ARG A 7 -23.33 10.52 -2.14
CA ARG A 7 -22.19 9.67 -1.76
C ARG A 7 -22.43 8.18 -2.00
N ARG A 8 -23.59 7.75 -2.53
CA ARG A 8 -24.00 6.33 -2.53
C ARG A 8 -23.82 5.54 -3.83
N ALA A 9 -23.06 6.02 -4.81
CA ALA A 9 -22.79 5.24 -6.03
C ALA A 9 -21.35 5.25 -6.56
N ALA A 10 -20.41 5.97 -5.90
CA ALA A 10 -19.04 6.05 -6.38
C ALA A 10 -18.22 4.82 -5.92
N VAL A 11 -17.57 4.15 -6.88
CA VAL A 11 -16.55 3.14 -6.57
C VAL A 11 -15.39 3.83 -5.86
N THR A 12 -15.03 3.32 -4.68
CA THR A 12 -13.89 3.81 -3.89
C THR A 12 -12.60 3.26 -4.47
N ARG A 13 -11.70 4.15 -4.91
CA ARG A 13 -10.39 3.79 -5.46
C ARG A 13 -9.37 3.70 -4.33
N LEU A 14 -8.86 2.51 -4.08
CA LEU A 14 -7.86 2.22 -3.05
C LEU A 14 -6.51 1.93 -3.71
N ALA A 15 -5.51 2.76 -3.43
CA ALA A 15 -4.13 2.40 -3.72
C ALA A 15 -3.53 1.58 -2.57
N VAL A 16 -2.85 0.48 -2.92
CA VAL A 16 -2.10 -0.34 -1.97
C VAL A 16 -0.62 -0.29 -2.36
N SER A 17 0.20 0.44 -1.62
CA SER A 17 1.65 0.43 -1.81
C SER A 17 2.23 -0.93 -1.41
N VAL A 18 2.87 -1.62 -2.34
CA VAL A 18 3.41 -2.98 -2.17
C VAL A 18 4.92 -3.02 -2.34
N GLU A 19 5.60 -3.88 -1.59
CA GLU A 19 7.06 -4.04 -1.63
C GLU A 19 7.55 -4.83 -2.85
N GLY A 20 6.86 -5.93 -3.17
CA GLY A 20 7.31 -6.90 -4.15
C GLY A 20 6.17 -7.55 -4.94
N GLN A 21 6.54 -8.55 -5.73
CA GLN A 21 5.62 -9.24 -6.63
C GLN A 21 4.59 -10.09 -5.88
N THR A 22 4.98 -10.69 -4.75
CA THR A 22 4.07 -11.52 -3.95
C THR A 22 2.88 -10.72 -3.44
N GLU A 23 3.14 -9.53 -2.89
CA GLU A 23 2.11 -8.62 -2.39
C GLU A 23 1.28 -8.04 -3.55
N GLU A 24 1.93 -7.72 -4.67
CA GLU A 24 1.24 -7.27 -5.88
C GLU A 24 0.20 -8.29 -6.35
N GLU A 25 0.59 -9.57 -6.45
CA GLU A 25 -0.30 -10.65 -6.87
C GLU A 25 -1.38 -10.97 -5.82
N PHE A 26 -1.05 -10.87 -4.53
CA PHE A 26 -2.06 -10.98 -3.47
C PHE A 26 -3.13 -9.88 -3.60
N VAL A 27 -2.72 -8.63 -3.86
CA VAL A 27 -3.67 -7.53 -4.01
C VAL A 27 -4.56 -7.75 -5.23
N LYS A 28 -3.99 -8.12 -6.39
CA LYS A 28 -4.76 -8.33 -7.63
C LYS A 28 -5.75 -9.49 -7.53
N ASN A 29 -5.28 -10.63 -7.02
CA ASN A 29 -5.98 -11.90 -7.17
C ASN A 29 -6.79 -12.29 -5.93
N VAL A 30 -6.53 -11.68 -4.77
CA VAL A 30 -7.23 -11.99 -3.52
C VAL A 30 -7.92 -10.77 -2.95
N LEU A 31 -7.17 -9.70 -2.66
CA LEU A 31 -7.73 -8.55 -1.95
C LEU A 31 -8.73 -7.77 -2.81
N ALA A 32 -8.40 -7.50 -4.07
CA ALA A 32 -9.27 -6.76 -4.98
C ALA A 32 -10.60 -7.50 -5.22
N GLU A 33 -10.55 -8.83 -5.35
CA GLU A 33 -11.76 -9.65 -5.48
C GLU A 33 -12.63 -9.58 -4.21
N HIS A 34 -12.01 -9.73 -3.03
CA HIS A 34 -12.71 -9.66 -1.75
C HIS A 34 -13.39 -8.29 -1.53
N LEU A 35 -12.75 -7.21 -1.98
CA LEU A 35 -13.22 -5.84 -1.79
C LEU A 35 -14.23 -5.37 -2.84
N ARG A 36 -14.32 -6.05 -3.99
CA ARG A 36 -15.24 -5.70 -5.09
C ARG A 36 -16.70 -5.66 -4.64
N GLY A 37 -17.11 -6.59 -3.77
CA GLY A 37 -18.46 -6.64 -3.20
C GLY A 37 -18.82 -5.45 -2.31
N ARG A 38 -17.84 -4.63 -1.94
CA ARG A 38 -17.98 -3.41 -1.13
C ARG A 38 -17.78 -2.13 -1.95
N GLN A 39 -17.81 -2.22 -3.29
CA GLN A 39 -17.55 -1.11 -4.19
C GLN A 39 -16.17 -0.46 -3.99
N VAL A 40 -15.17 -1.26 -3.61
CA VAL A 40 -13.78 -0.81 -3.48
C VAL A 40 -12.93 -1.46 -4.57
N GLU A 41 -12.26 -0.64 -5.35
CA GLU A 41 -11.29 -1.03 -6.38
C GLU A 41 -9.88 -0.89 -5.83
N ALA A 42 -9.28 -2.02 -5.44
CA ALA A 42 -7.91 -2.05 -4.92
C ALA A 42 -6.88 -2.19 -6.04
N THR A 43 -5.94 -1.26 -6.12
CA THR A 43 -4.85 -1.24 -7.10
C THR A 43 -3.50 -1.34 -6.40
N PRO A 44 -2.67 -2.39 -6.67
CA PRO A 44 -1.34 -2.44 -6.11
C PRO A 44 -0.39 -1.49 -6.83
N ILE A 45 0.46 -0.81 -6.07
CA ILE A 45 1.49 0.11 -6.57
C ILE A 45 2.83 -0.29 -5.96
N LEU A 46 3.75 -0.80 -6.78
CA LEU A 46 5.10 -1.12 -6.30
C LEU A 46 5.84 0.13 -5.82
N VAL A 47 6.36 0.06 -4.60
CA VAL A 47 7.21 1.10 -4.01
C VAL A 47 8.42 1.33 -4.93
N GLY A 48 8.73 2.59 -5.22
CA GLY A 48 9.82 2.99 -6.12
C GLY A 48 9.47 3.03 -7.60
N ARG A 49 8.35 2.42 -8.04
CA ARG A 49 7.89 2.49 -9.44
C ARG A 49 7.43 3.91 -9.83
N VAL A 50 7.05 4.74 -8.85
CA VAL A 50 6.62 6.15 -9.05
C VAL A 50 7.72 7.01 -9.69
N ARG A 51 8.99 6.56 -9.73
CA ARG A 51 10.12 7.29 -10.33
C ARG A 51 10.86 6.52 -11.43
N GLY A 52 10.22 5.53 -12.07
CA GLY A 52 10.86 4.77 -13.15
C GLY A 52 12.09 3.96 -12.71
N ARG A 53 12.19 3.64 -11.41
CA ARG A 53 13.27 2.80 -10.87
C ARG A 53 12.80 1.35 -10.81
N THR A 54 13.59 0.48 -11.43
CA THR A 54 13.37 -0.98 -11.44
C THR A 54 14.01 -1.56 -10.18
N GLY A 55 13.21 -1.87 -9.17
CA GLY A 55 13.70 -2.61 -7.99
C GLY A 55 12.69 -2.63 -6.85
N GLY A 56 12.14 -3.81 -6.55
CA GLY A 56 11.53 -4.13 -5.26
C GLY A 56 12.61 -4.54 -4.24
N GLY A 57 12.29 -4.48 -2.95
CA GLY A 57 13.15 -4.99 -1.87
C GLY A 57 14.05 -3.98 -1.15
N ASN A 58 13.92 -2.68 -1.43
CA ASN A 58 14.60 -1.64 -0.63
C ASN A 58 13.57 -0.60 -0.16
N VAL A 59 12.64 -1.09 0.66
CA VAL A 59 11.57 -0.30 1.27
C VAL A 59 12.11 0.27 2.58
N SER A 60 12.11 1.59 2.68
CA SER A 60 12.30 2.29 3.96
C SER A 60 11.01 3.01 4.30
N VAL A 61 10.78 3.28 5.59
CA VAL A 61 9.61 4.03 6.06
C VAL A 61 9.49 5.37 5.33
N HIS A 62 10.61 6.05 5.11
CA HIS A 62 10.65 7.31 4.37
C HIS A 62 10.20 7.15 2.91
N ARG A 63 10.66 6.10 2.20
CA ARG A 63 10.26 5.85 0.80
C ARG A 63 8.78 5.53 0.72
N LEU A 64 8.28 4.68 1.60
CA LEU A 64 6.87 4.31 1.67
C LEU A 64 5.99 5.54 1.90
N ALA A 65 6.32 6.37 2.90
CA ALA A 65 5.59 7.60 3.19
C ALA A 65 5.60 8.59 2.01
N SER A 66 6.74 8.74 1.34
CA SER A 66 6.86 9.62 0.17
C SER A 66 6.00 9.15 -1.01
N ASP A 67 6.00 7.85 -1.28
CA ASP A 67 5.21 7.27 -2.37
C ASP A 67 3.71 7.37 -2.07
N MET A 68 3.29 7.04 -0.85
CA MET A 68 1.88 7.14 -0.44
C MET A 68 1.36 8.58 -0.53
N ALA A 69 2.17 9.58 -0.15
CA ALA A 69 1.80 11.00 -0.27
C ALA A 69 1.53 11.43 -1.73
N MET A 70 2.24 10.85 -2.70
CA MET A 70 1.99 11.13 -4.13
C MET A 70 0.70 10.48 -4.63
N LEU A 71 0.38 9.28 -4.13
CA LEU A 71 -0.81 8.51 -4.52
C LEU A 71 -2.12 9.16 -4.08
N PHE A 72 -2.13 9.88 -2.95
CA PHE A 72 -3.33 10.59 -2.46
C PHE A 72 -3.95 11.57 -3.46
N ARG A 73 -3.22 11.99 -4.50
CA ARG A 73 -3.75 12.87 -5.55
C ARG A 73 -4.68 12.16 -6.54
N GLY A 74 -4.56 10.84 -6.65
CA GLY A 74 -5.26 10.03 -7.67
C GLY A 74 -6.25 9.00 -7.11
N PHE A 75 -6.23 8.76 -5.80
CA PHE A 75 -7.00 7.73 -5.12
C PHE A 75 -7.78 8.32 -3.95
N ASP A 76 -8.87 7.65 -3.58
CA ASP A 76 -9.72 8.08 -2.46
C ASP A 76 -9.12 7.64 -1.12
N PHE A 77 -8.45 6.49 -1.11
CA PHE A 77 -7.67 6.00 0.03
C PHE A 77 -6.33 5.44 -0.43
N VAL A 78 -5.34 5.52 0.46
CA VAL A 78 -4.01 4.94 0.26
C VAL A 78 -3.66 4.12 1.51
N THR A 79 -3.23 2.89 1.30
CA THR A 79 -2.71 2.00 2.35
C THR A 79 -1.44 1.30 1.85
N SER A 80 -0.81 0.49 2.71
CA SER A 80 0.40 -0.26 2.39
C SER A 80 0.29 -1.72 2.79
N LEU A 81 0.91 -2.60 2.01
CA LEU A 81 1.13 -4.01 2.31
C LEU A 81 2.62 -4.30 2.06
N VAL A 82 3.37 -4.43 3.14
CA VAL A 82 4.84 -4.50 3.14
C VAL A 82 5.30 -5.54 4.15
N ASP A 83 6.45 -6.15 3.92
CA ASP A 83 7.04 -7.06 4.90
C ASP A 83 7.61 -6.25 6.07
N PHE A 84 7.22 -6.61 7.28
CA PHE A 84 7.72 -6.00 8.49
C PHE A 84 9.24 -6.21 8.64
N TYR A 85 9.78 -7.36 8.19
CA TYR A 85 11.20 -7.67 8.33
C TYR A 85 12.07 -7.15 7.17
N GLY A 86 11.45 -6.76 6.05
CA GLY A 86 12.12 -6.29 4.82
C GLY A 86 12.62 -4.83 4.87
N PHE A 87 12.27 -4.08 5.92
CA PHE A 87 12.66 -2.68 6.03
C PHE A 87 14.18 -2.51 6.20
N VAL A 88 14.76 -1.66 5.35
CA VAL A 88 16.16 -1.25 5.48
C VAL A 88 16.32 -0.18 6.56
N GLY A 89 17.48 -0.16 7.23
CA GLY A 89 17.78 0.81 8.29
C GLY A 89 17.20 0.44 9.66
N LYS A 90 16.70 -0.79 9.82
CA LYS A 90 16.54 -1.41 11.14
C LYS A 90 17.92 -1.65 11.76
N ASP A 91 17.96 -1.70 13.10
CA ASP A 91 19.14 -2.16 13.81
C ASP A 91 19.41 -3.65 13.48
N ASP A 92 20.54 -4.20 13.96
CA ASP A 92 20.92 -5.61 13.72
C ASP A 92 20.00 -6.61 14.48
N SER A 93 18.79 -6.19 14.86
CA SER A 93 17.83 -7.06 15.53
C SER A 93 17.37 -8.18 14.61
N SER A 94 17.36 -9.40 15.13
CA SER A 94 16.71 -10.54 14.49
C SER A 94 15.19 -10.33 14.41
N PRO A 95 14.49 -11.05 13.51
CA PRO A 95 13.02 -11.09 13.49
C PRO A 95 12.39 -11.28 14.88
N ASP A 96 12.89 -12.26 15.65
CA ASP A 96 12.41 -12.56 17.00
C ASP A 96 12.58 -11.37 17.97
N GLN A 97 13.71 -10.66 17.88
CA GLN A 97 13.99 -9.49 18.73
C GLN A 97 13.08 -8.32 18.40
N LEU A 98 12.74 -8.14 17.12
CA LEU A 98 11.81 -7.10 16.69
C LEU A 98 10.39 -7.39 17.19
N GLU A 99 9.94 -8.65 17.14
CA GLU A 99 8.61 -9.05 17.63
C GLU A 99 8.45 -8.78 19.13
N VAL A 100 9.45 -9.10 19.94
CA VAL A 100 9.41 -8.86 21.40
C VAL A 100 9.24 -7.39 21.73
N ARG A 101 9.79 -6.47 20.92
CA ARG A 101 9.73 -5.03 21.17
C ARG A 101 8.37 -4.40 20.86
N ILE A 102 7.53 -5.06 20.06
CA ILE A 102 6.26 -4.50 19.57
C ILE A 102 5.05 -5.13 20.30
N ARG A 103 5.28 -6.20 21.07
CA ARG A 103 4.31 -6.73 22.04
C ARG A 103 4.20 -5.83 23.26
#